data_AF-A0A4R4YAQ2-F1
#
_entry.id   AF-A0A4R4YAQ2-F1
#
_cell.length_a   1.000
_cell.length_b   1.000
_cell.length_c   1.000
_cell.angle_alpha   90.00
_cell.angle_beta   90.00
_cell.angle_gamma   90.00
#
_symmetry.space_group_name_H-M   'P 1'
#
loop_
_entity.id
_entity.type
_entity.pdbx_description
1 polymer ?
#
loop_
_entity_poly.entity_id
_entity_poly.type
_entity_poly.pdbx_seq_one_letter_code
_entity_poly.pdbx_strand_id
1 'polypeptide(L)' 'LALHYSAGFRTVGIRERIAQHHGAWRDTVFLERRRACDDN' A
#
# COMPACT_ATOMS: atom_id res chain seq x y z
N LEU A 1 1.42 -8.06 3.24
CA LEU A 1 2.01 -7.32 2.10
C LEU A 1 2.38 -8.24 0.93
N ALA A 2 3.01 -9.39 1.18
CA ALA A 2 3.39 -10.35 0.13
C ALA A 2 2.30 -10.66 -0.92
N LEU A 3 1.05 -10.92 -0.49
CA LEU A 3 -0.09 -11.12 -1.40
C LEU A 3 -0.33 -9.93 -2.35
N HIS A 4 -0.16 -8.70 -1.87
CA HIS A 4 -0.37 -7.51 -2.69
C HIS A 4 0.78 -7.36 -3.68
N TYR A 5 2.01 -7.62 -3.26
CA TYR A 5 3.18 -7.60 -4.14
C TYR A 5 3.07 -8.66 -5.25
N SER A 6 2.65 -9.89 -4.93
CA SER A 6 2.40 -10.92 -5.94
C SER A 6 1.25 -10.56 -6.89
N ALA A 7 0.30 -9.73 -6.45
CA ALA A 7 -0.79 -9.22 -7.28
C ALA A 7 -0.42 -7.95 -8.09
N GLY A 8 0.86 -7.58 -8.14
CA GLY A 8 1.39 -6.47 -8.94
C GLY A 8 1.28 -5.10 -8.27
N PHE A 9 0.96 -5.03 -6.98
CA PHE A 9 1.02 -3.77 -6.25
C PHE A 9 2.45 -3.41 -5.87
N ARG A 10 2.74 -2.11 -5.76
CA ARG A 10 4.01 -1.57 -5.24
C ARG A 10 3.75 -0.59 -4.10
N THR A 11 4.70 -0.46 -3.19
CA THR A 11 4.67 0.58 -2.15
C THR A 11 4.93 1.95 -2.78
N VAL A 12 4.12 2.94 -2.40
CA VAL A 12 4.27 4.34 -2.80
C VAL A 12 4.59 5.27 -1.65
N GLY A 13 4.38 4.82 -0.42
CA GLY A 13 4.70 5.59 0.77
C GLY A 13 4.32 4.85 2.04
N ILE A 14 4.84 5.36 3.14
CA ILE A 14 4.48 4.94 4.49
C ILE A 14 4.10 6.20 5.25
N ARG A 15 3.00 6.13 5.99
CA ARG A 15 2.61 7.20 6.91
C ARG A 15 2.65 6.69 8.33
N GLU A 16 3.50 7.30 9.13
CA GLU A 16 3.81 6.81 10.47
C GLU A 16 2.72 7.18 11.48
N ARG A 17 2.30 6.20 12.28
CA ARG A 17 1.44 6.38 13.48
C ARG A 17 0.21 7.26 13.28
N ILE A 18 -0.53 7.05 12.20
CA ILE A 18 -1.76 7.80 11.91
C ILE A 18 -3.05 7.06 12.22
N ALA A 19 -2.98 5.75 12.48
CA ALA A 19 -4.14 4.94 12.80
C ALA A 19 -3.93 4.24 14.14
N GLN A 20 -4.88 4.42 15.06
CA GLN A 20 -4.92 3.69 16.32
C GLN A 20 -5.92 2.55 16.21
N HIS A 21 -5.49 1.34 16.57
CA HIS A 21 -6.35 0.16 16.61
C HIS A 21 -6.05 -0.65 17.88
N HIS A 22 -7.08 -0.90 18.70
CA HIS A 22 -6.93 -1.47 20.04
C HIS A 22 -5.84 -0.77 20.90
N GLY A 23 -5.86 0.57 20.93
CA GLY A 23 -4.92 1.36 21.73
C GLY A 23 -3.51 1.51 21.14
N ALA A 24 -3.12 0.69 20.16
CA ALA A 24 -1.80 0.76 19.53
C ALA A 24 -1.83 1.58 18.24
N TRP A 25 -0.92 2.56 18.14
CA TRP A 25 -0.65 3.31 16.92
C TRP A 25 0.11 2.46 15.92
N ARG A 26 -0.29 2.53 14.65
CA ARG A 26 0.30 1.77 13.56
C ARG A 26 0.64 2.69 12.40
N ASP A 27 1.66 2.27 11.66
CA ASP A 27 2.00 2.88 10.38
C ASP A 27 1.09 2.32 9.29
N THR A 28 0.81 3.16 8.30
CA THR A 28 -0.02 2.80 7.15
C THR A 28 0.86 2.74 5.92
N VAL A 29 0.90 1.57 5.26
CA VAL A 29 1.59 1.38 3.98
C VAL A 29 0.62 1.70 2.84
N PHE A 30 0.99 2.63 1.98
CA PHE A 30 0.23 2.97 0.78
C PHE A 30 0.73 2.12 -0.38
N LEU A 31 -0.20 1.47 -1.07
CA LEU A 31 0.06 0.59 -2.19
C LEU A 31 -0.67 1.10 -3.43
N GLU A 32 -0.05 1.01 -4.59
CA GLU A 32 -0.70 1.23 -5.87
C GLU A 32 -0.48 0.04 -6.80
N ARG A 33 -1.36 -0.14 -7.79
CA ARG A 33 -1.12 -1.01 -8.94
C ARG A 33 -1.37 -0.19 -10.20
N ARG A 34 -0.34 0.02 -11.01
CA ARG A 34 -0.48 0.67 -12.31
C ARG A 34 -0.87 -0.36 -13.34
N ARG A 35 -1.93 -0.08 -14.11
CA ARG A 35 -2.16 -0.75 -15.38
C ARG A 35 -1.40 0.05 -16.43
N ALA A 36 -0.77 -0.64 -17.38
CA ALA A 36 -0.39 0.03 -18.61
C ALA A 36 -1.69 0.54 -19.24
N CYS A 37 -1.74 1.83 -19.58
CA CYS A 37 -2.68 2.24 -20.60
C CYS A 37 -2.21 1.50 -21.86
N ASP A 38 -3.08 0.71 -22.48
CA ASP A 38 -2.80 0.23 -23.84
C ASP A 38 -2.74 1.48 -24.73
N ASP A 39 -1.52 1.91 -25.07
CA ASP A 39 -1.30 2.82 -26.19
C ASP A 39 -1.57 2.00 -27.46
N ASN A 40 -2.81 2.05 -27.95
CA ASN A 40 -3.19 1.61 -29.29
C ASN A 40 -3.61 2.81 -30.14
#